data_AF-A0A4Y8REU5-F1
#
_entry.id   AF-A0A4Y8REU5-F1
#
_cell.length_a   1.000
_cell.length_b   1.000
_cell.length_c   1.000
_cell.angle_alpha   90.00
_cell.angle_beta   90.00
_cell.angle_gamma   90.00
#
_symmetry.space_group_name_H-M   'P 1'
#
loop_
_entity.id
_entity.type
_entity.pdbx_description
1 polymer ?
#
loop_
_entity_poly.entity_id
_entity_poly.type
_entity_poly.pdbx_seq_one_letter_code
_entity_poly.pdbx_strand_id
1 'polypeptide(L)'
;MTDTYTGGRLQDISIDRARAHGLTETDIADGVRIHRTRAAKEECSRRIYDVASTEAQTNVAMEAAAAAAKTSASRTDDEKDLLASLQSWVDWVNAMRDTVATIAAEFELLGAAPFISATDIEADASWPDCPAEMADLFDRH
;
A
#
# COMPACT_ATOMS: atom_id res chain seq x y z
N MET A 1 -22.31 15.06 30.66
CA MET A 1 -22.68 14.93 29.24
C MET A 1 -21.59 14.07 28.62
N THR A 2 -21.85 12.77 28.52
CA THR A 2 -20.90 11.73 28.11
C THR A 2 -20.98 11.62 26.60
N ASP A 3 -20.14 12.36 25.89
CA ASP A 3 -20.05 12.24 24.45
C ASP A 3 -19.18 11.03 24.11
N THR A 4 -19.82 9.99 23.58
CA THR A 4 -19.15 8.76 23.17
C THR A 4 -18.54 9.02 21.80
N TYR A 5 -17.25 9.33 21.75
CA TYR A 5 -16.55 9.68 20.52
C TYR A 5 -16.43 8.43 19.63
N THR A 6 -17.42 8.27 18.75
CA THR A 6 -17.61 7.06 17.96
C THR A 6 -16.84 7.20 16.65
N GLY A 7 -15.59 6.73 16.60
CA GLY A 7 -14.87 6.31 15.38
C GLY A 7 -14.73 7.32 14.22
N GLY A 8 -15.18 8.57 14.38
CA GLY A 8 -15.29 9.57 13.35
C GLY A 8 -14.38 10.75 13.65
N ARG A 9 -13.29 10.84 12.87
CA ARG A 9 -12.38 11.99 12.76
C ARG A 9 -11.49 12.27 13.98
N LEU A 10 -10.44 11.48 14.09
CA LEU A 10 -9.09 11.96 14.43
C LEU A 10 -8.40 12.64 13.23
N GLN A 11 -9.17 13.10 12.22
CA GLN A 11 -8.61 13.67 10.98
C GLN A 11 -8.15 15.13 11.16
N ASP A 12 -8.69 15.86 12.15
CA ASP A 12 -8.52 17.33 12.24
C ASP A 12 -8.26 17.86 13.66
N ILE A 13 -7.92 16.99 14.61
CA ILE A 13 -7.55 17.40 15.97
C ILE A 13 -6.04 17.30 16.05
N SER A 14 -5.34 18.44 16.13
CA SER A 14 -3.91 18.43 16.46
C SER A 14 -3.69 17.67 17.76
N ILE A 15 -2.56 16.99 17.93
CA ILE A 15 -2.22 16.23 19.14
C ILE A 15 -2.48 17.08 20.41
N ASP A 16 -2.15 18.38 20.35
CA ASP A 16 -2.39 19.33 21.44
C ASP A 16 -3.87 19.53 21.78
N ARG A 17 -4.73 19.54 20.76
CA ARG A 17 -6.19 19.63 20.94
C ARG A 17 -6.75 18.30 21.50
N ALA A 18 -6.20 17.16 21.11
CA ALA A 18 -6.60 15.86 21.66
C ALA A 18 -6.28 15.78 23.16
N ARG A 19 -5.08 16.22 23.55
CA ARG A 19 -4.68 16.39 24.96
C ARG A 19 -5.60 17.34 25.71
N ALA A 20 -5.93 18.49 25.12
CA ALA A 20 -6.84 19.47 25.72
C ALA A 20 -8.27 18.93 25.94
N HIS A 21 -8.69 17.92 25.16
CA HIS A 21 -9.94 17.21 25.34
C HIS A 21 -9.86 16.02 26.32
N GLY A 22 -8.71 15.81 26.97
CA GLY A 22 -8.53 14.78 27.99
C GLY A 22 -8.34 13.37 27.46
N LEU A 23 -8.00 13.20 26.17
CA LEU A 23 -7.60 11.90 25.63
C LEU A 23 -6.28 11.46 26.27
N THR A 24 -6.15 10.16 26.53
CA THR A 24 -4.89 9.61 27.04
C THR A 24 -3.85 9.58 25.92
N GLU A 25 -2.56 9.58 26.28
CA GLU A 25 -1.50 9.42 25.26
C GLU A 25 -1.64 8.09 24.51
N THR A 26 -2.21 7.05 25.14
CA THR A 26 -2.54 5.78 24.48
C THR A 26 -3.62 5.94 23.42
N ASP A 27 -4.72 6.65 23.72
CA ASP A 27 -5.79 6.91 22.75
C ASP A 27 -5.29 7.74 21.56
N ILE A 28 -4.40 8.70 21.83
CA ILE A 28 -3.74 9.53 20.82
C ILE A 28 -2.81 8.66 19.95
N ALA A 29 -2.00 7.80 20.57
CA ALA A 29 -1.10 6.88 19.87
C ALA A 29 -1.86 5.95 18.92
N ASP A 30 -2.93 5.32 19.42
CA ASP A 30 -3.78 4.43 18.64
C ASP A 30 -4.44 5.18 17.47
N GLY A 31 -4.89 6.41 17.72
CA GLY A 31 -5.45 7.28 16.72
C GLY A 31 -4.48 7.62 15.59
N VAL A 32 -3.25 8.01 15.94
CA VAL A 32 -2.19 8.29 14.97
C VAL A 32 -1.83 7.04 14.18
N ARG A 33 -1.67 5.88 14.84
CA ARG A 33 -1.36 4.60 14.18
C ARG A 33 -2.40 4.25 13.13
N ILE A 34 -3.69 4.31 13.49
CA ILE A 34 -4.80 4.01 12.58
C ILE A 34 -4.76 4.97 11.38
N HIS A 35 -4.60 6.26 11.64
CA HIS A 35 -4.59 7.27 10.58
C HIS A 35 -3.41 7.09 9.62
N ARG A 36 -2.21 6.89 10.14
CA ARG A 36 -0.99 6.71 9.34
C ARG A 36 -0.98 5.41 8.55
N THR A 37 -1.45 4.31 9.16
CA THR A 37 -1.61 3.04 8.46
C THR A 37 -2.60 3.17 7.30
N ARG A 38 -3.69 3.93 7.51
CA ARG A 38 -4.66 4.21 6.45
C ARG A 38 -4.05 5.06 5.33
N ALA A 39 -3.34 6.13 5.67
CA ALA A 39 -2.66 6.97 4.67
C ALA A 39 -1.65 6.16 3.84
N ALA A 40 -0.86 5.28 4.47
CA ALA A 40 0.05 4.39 3.77
C ALA A 40 -0.68 3.43 2.81
N LYS A 41 -1.84 2.87 3.21
CA LYS A 41 -2.66 2.02 2.32
C LYS A 41 -3.22 2.79 1.13
N GLU A 42 -3.68 4.01 1.36
CA GLU A 42 -4.22 4.89 0.31
C GLU A 42 -3.11 5.24 -0.70
N GLU A 43 -1.94 5.61 -0.22
CA GLU A 43 -0.77 5.92 -1.05
C GLU A 43 -0.24 4.70 -1.82
N CYS A 44 -0.13 3.55 -1.15
CA CYS A 44 0.22 2.28 -1.78
C CYS A 44 -0.72 1.96 -2.96
N SER A 45 -2.02 2.11 -2.73
CA SER A 45 -3.03 1.88 -3.77
C SER A 45 -2.90 2.88 -4.91
N ARG A 46 -2.71 4.16 -4.60
CA ARG A 46 -2.50 5.22 -5.60
C ARG A 46 -1.31 4.89 -6.50
N ARG A 47 -0.16 4.55 -5.93
CA ARG A 47 1.06 4.19 -6.68
C ARG A 47 0.88 2.97 -7.57
N ILE A 48 0.18 1.93 -7.10
CA ILE A 48 -0.14 0.75 -7.92
C ILE A 48 -1.02 1.14 -9.11
N TYR A 49 -2.03 2.00 -8.89
CA TYR A 49 -2.93 2.42 -9.96
C TYR A 49 -2.35 3.46 -10.92
N ASP A 50 -1.33 4.21 -10.51
CA ASP A 50 -0.56 5.07 -11.40
C ASP A 50 0.23 4.26 -12.44
N VAL A 51 0.63 3.02 -12.10
CA VAL A 51 1.32 2.11 -13.03
C VAL A 51 0.33 1.43 -13.95
N ALA A 52 -0.77 0.90 -13.40
CA ALA A 52 -1.74 0.13 -14.17
C ALA A 52 -3.16 0.35 -13.68
N SER A 53 -4.06 0.69 -14.59
CA SER A 53 -5.49 0.76 -14.28
C SER A 53 -6.03 -0.62 -13.88
N THR A 54 -7.18 -0.65 -13.18
CA THR A 54 -7.86 -1.92 -12.88
C THR A 54 -8.22 -2.71 -14.14
N GLU A 55 -8.54 -2.01 -15.24
CA GLU A 55 -8.84 -2.62 -16.53
C GLU A 55 -7.60 -3.31 -17.12
N ALA A 56 -6.47 -2.60 -17.20
CA ALA A 56 -5.21 -3.16 -17.68
C ALA A 56 -4.75 -4.36 -16.82
N GLN A 57 -4.85 -4.24 -15.49
CA GLN A 57 -4.55 -5.33 -14.56
C GLN A 57 -5.43 -6.56 -14.82
N THR A 58 -6.73 -6.36 -15.09
CA THR A 58 -7.67 -7.46 -15.37
C THR A 58 -7.36 -8.11 -16.72
N ASN A 59 -7.07 -7.32 -17.75
CA ASN A 59 -6.70 -7.80 -19.08
C ASN A 59 -5.46 -8.69 -19.03
N VAL A 60 -4.38 -8.21 -18.41
CA VAL A 60 -3.14 -8.97 -18.20
C VAL A 60 -3.40 -10.25 -17.40
N ALA A 61 -4.21 -10.18 -16.33
CA ALA A 61 -4.53 -11.35 -15.52
C ALA A 61 -5.30 -12.42 -16.32
N MET A 62 -6.22 -12.03 -17.19
CA MET A 62 -6.95 -12.95 -18.06
C MET A 62 -6.04 -13.61 -19.10
N GLU A 63 -5.16 -12.85 -19.73
CA GLU A 63 -4.20 -13.38 -20.70
C GLU A 63 -3.21 -14.35 -20.04
N ALA A 64 -2.67 -13.96 -18.89
CA ALA A 64 -1.79 -14.80 -18.10
C ALA A 64 -2.50 -16.08 -17.63
N ALA A 65 -3.78 -16.03 -17.27
CA ALA A 65 -4.56 -17.22 -16.93
C ALA A 65 -4.70 -18.17 -18.14
N ALA A 66 -4.92 -17.65 -19.34
CA ALA A 66 -4.97 -18.44 -20.57
C ALA A 66 -3.61 -19.10 -20.88
N ALA A 67 -2.51 -18.36 -20.73
CA ALA A 67 -1.16 -18.88 -20.86
C ALA A 67 -0.82 -19.94 -19.79
N ALA A 68 -1.23 -19.72 -18.55
CA ALA A 68 -1.00 -20.62 -17.43
C ALA A 68 -1.74 -21.96 -17.58
N ALA A 69 -2.93 -21.95 -18.21
CA ALA A 69 -3.71 -23.16 -18.48
C ALA A 69 -3.03 -24.12 -19.48
N LYS A 70 -2.08 -23.63 -20.28
CA LYS A 70 -1.26 -24.46 -21.16
C LYS A 70 -0.19 -25.21 -20.35
N THR A 71 0.17 -26.41 -20.81
CA THR A 71 1.38 -27.09 -20.34
C THR A 71 2.60 -26.26 -20.70
N SER A 72 3.68 -26.38 -19.91
CA SER A 72 4.91 -25.61 -20.14
C SER A 72 5.50 -25.81 -21.55
N ALA A 73 5.39 -27.01 -22.11
CA ALA A 73 5.85 -27.35 -23.46
C ALA A 73 5.00 -26.73 -24.59
N SER A 74 3.77 -26.30 -24.28
CA SER A 74 2.83 -25.73 -25.26
C SER A 74 2.74 -24.21 -25.20
N ARG A 75 3.48 -23.57 -24.29
CA ARG A 75 3.54 -22.10 -24.19
C ARG A 75 4.47 -21.54 -25.25
N THR A 76 4.04 -20.46 -25.90
CA THR A 76 4.94 -19.65 -26.74
C THR A 76 5.98 -18.94 -25.85
N ASP A 77 7.01 -18.37 -26.47
CA ASP A 77 7.99 -17.59 -25.71
C ASP A 77 7.36 -16.31 -25.13
N ASP A 78 6.51 -15.63 -25.90
CA ASP A 78 5.73 -14.48 -25.42
C ASP A 78 4.88 -14.82 -24.18
N GLU A 79 4.30 -16.02 -24.11
CA GLU A 79 3.52 -16.46 -22.96
C GLU A 79 4.37 -16.74 -21.72
N LYS A 80 5.61 -17.20 -21.91
CA LYS A 80 6.55 -17.38 -20.80
C LYS A 80 7.00 -16.02 -20.28
N ASP A 81 7.27 -15.09 -21.19
CA ASP A 81 7.67 -13.72 -20.85
C ASP A 81 6.53 -13.00 -20.12
N LEU A 82 5.28 -13.11 -20.60
CA LEU A 82 4.10 -12.59 -19.91
C LEU A 82 3.99 -13.11 -18.47
N LEU A 83 4.15 -14.42 -18.27
CA LEU A 83 4.07 -15.03 -16.94
C LEU A 83 5.21 -14.57 -16.02
N ALA A 84 6.42 -14.40 -16.57
CA ALA A 84 7.57 -13.88 -15.84
C ALA A 84 7.35 -12.42 -15.42
N SER A 85 6.91 -11.56 -16.35
CA SER A 85 6.56 -10.17 -16.05
C SER A 85 5.42 -10.07 -15.03
N LEU A 86 4.40 -10.92 -15.13
CA LEU A 86 3.33 -10.94 -14.12
C LEU A 86 3.85 -11.35 -12.73
N GLN A 87 4.82 -12.27 -12.66
CA GLN A 87 5.44 -12.61 -11.38
C GLN A 87 6.18 -11.41 -10.79
N SER A 88 6.97 -10.69 -11.60
CA SER A 88 7.62 -9.43 -11.17
C SER A 88 6.61 -8.40 -10.67
N TRP A 89 5.45 -8.26 -11.32
CA TRP A 89 4.37 -7.38 -10.89
C TRP A 89 3.84 -7.75 -9.51
N VAL A 90 3.54 -9.04 -9.30
CA VAL A 90 3.05 -9.56 -8.03
C VAL A 90 4.08 -9.36 -6.92
N ASP A 91 5.36 -9.59 -7.20
CA ASP A 91 6.44 -9.41 -6.23
C ASP A 91 6.59 -7.93 -5.83
N TRP A 92 6.51 -7.01 -6.79
CA TRP A 92 6.51 -5.58 -6.50
C TRP A 92 5.28 -5.13 -5.70
N VAL A 93 4.08 -5.59 -6.06
CA VAL A 93 2.84 -5.29 -5.28
C VAL A 93 2.95 -5.83 -3.84
N ASN A 94 3.58 -6.98 -3.65
CA ASN A 94 3.82 -7.52 -2.32
C ASN A 94 4.83 -6.66 -1.55
N ALA A 95 5.94 -6.26 -2.17
CA ALA A 95 6.90 -5.34 -1.55
C ALA A 95 6.26 -4.00 -1.15
N MET A 96 5.38 -3.45 -1.99
CA MET A 96 4.59 -2.25 -1.67
C MET A 96 3.71 -2.46 -0.42
N ARG A 97 3.09 -3.63 -0.29
CA ARG A 97 2.26 -3.97 0.89
C ARG A 97 3.10 -4.23 2.13
N ASP A 98 4.29 -4.78 1.98
CA ASP A 98 5.24 -4.96 3.08
C ASP A 98 5.72 -3.62 3.62
N THR A 99 5.95 -2.61 2.76
CA THR A 99 6.22 -1.23 3.20
C THR A 99 5.09 -0.69 4.08
N VAL A 100 3.82 -0.93 3.72
CA VAL A 100 2.68 -0.54 4.57
C VAL A 100 2.73 -1.22 5.93
N ALA A 101 3.10 -2.50 5.97
CA ALA A 101 3.24 -3.25 7.23
C ALA A 101 4.39 -2.71 8.08
N THR A 102 5.53 -2.35 7.48
CA THR A 102 6.66 -1.71 8.16
C THR A 102 6.25 -0.37 8.76
N ILE A 103 5.55 0.48 8.00
CA ILE A 103 5.05 1.77 8.51
C ILE A 103 4.11 1.54 9.70
N ALA A 104 3.20 0.57 9.61
CA ALA A 104 2.30 0.24 10.71
C ALA A 104 3.07 -0.20 11.97
N ALA A 105 4.10 -1.04 11.80
CA ALA A 105 4.94 -1.54 12.89
C ALA A 105 5.82 -0.44 13.53
N GLU A 106 6.30 0.54 12.75
CA GLU A 106 7.00 1.70 13.32
C GLU A 106 6.14 2.42 14.36
N PHE A 107 4.85 2.60 14.07
CA PHE A 107 3.92 3.23 15.01
C PHE A 107 3.54 2.36 16.20
N GLU A 108 3.65 1.03 16.12
CA GLU A 108 3.51 0.16 17.29
C GLU A 108 4.68 0.31 18.27
N LEU A 109 5.88 0.60 17.77
CA LEU A 109 7.09 0.75 18.58
C LEU A 109 7.22 2.12 19.24
N LEU A 110 6.53 3.16 18.74
CA LEU A 110 6.73 4.55 19.18
C LEU A 110 6.16 4.92 20.56
N GLY A 111 5.42 4.04 21.24
CA GLY A 111 4.94 4.28 22.61
C GLY A 111 4.19 5.62 22.76
N ALA A 112 4.38 6.31 23.91
CA ALA A 112 3.66 7.55 24.23
C ALA A 112 4.26 8.85 23.63
N ALA A 113 5.44 8.82 23.00
CA ALA A 113 6.04 9.92 22.24
C ALA A 113 7.45 9.56 21.72
N PRO A 114 7.88 10.11 20.56
CA PRO A 114 7.15 11.00 19.66
C PRO A 114 6.32 10.25 18.60
N PHE A 115 5.16 10.79 18.24
CA PHE A 115 4.27 10.27 17.18
C PHE A 115 4.79 10.52 15.75
N ILE A 116 6.11 10.46 15.55
CA ILE A 116 6.79 10.75 14.29
C ILE A 116 7.38 9.43 13.79
N SER A 117 6.86 8.92 12.67
CA SER A 117 7.49 7.84 11.91
C SER A 117 8.68 8.41 11.14
N ALA A 118 9.72 7.60 11.00
CA ALA A 118 10.88 7.94 10.17
C ALA A 118 10.56 7.84 8.67
N THR A 119 9.52 7.09 8.32
CA THR A 119 9.09 6.87 6.95
C THR A 119 8.14 7.97 6.49
N ASP A 120 8.57 8.72 5.49
CA ASP A 120 7.72 9.70 4.81
C ASP A 120 6.85 8.99 3.77
N ILE A 121 5.55 8.87 4.05
CA ILE A 121 4.59 8.19 3.18
C ILE A 121 4.53 8.84 1.79
N GLU A 122 4.74 10.16 1.69
CA GLU A 122 4.61 10.89 0.41
C GLU A 122 5.90 10.84 -0.43
N ALA A 123 7.05 10.50 0.18
CA ALA A 123 8.33 10.46 -0.51
C ALA A 123 8.48 9.19 -1.35
N ASP A 124 8.84 9.33 -2.63
CA ASP A 124 9.09 8.19 -3.53
C ASP A 124 10.13 7.22 -2.97
N ALA A 125 11.18 7.75 -2.32
CA ALA A 125 12.26 6.96 -1.72
C ALA A 125 11.80 6.02 -0.58
N SER A 126 10.59 6.19 -0.05
CA SER A 126 10.00 5.32 0.96
C SER A 126 9.36 4.05 0.38
N TRP A 127 9.21 3.99 -0.94
CA TRP A 127 8.52 2.91 -1.65
C TRP A 127 9.48 2.15 -2.55
N PRO A 128 9.24 0.85 -2.80
CA PRO A 128 10.04 0.09 -3.75
C PRO A 128 9.90 0.66 -5.16
N ASP A 129 11.03 0.77 -5.87
CA ASP A 129 11.04 1.18 -7.27
C ASP A 129 10.17 0.25 -8.12
N CYS A 130 9.36 0.85 -9.00
CA CYS A 130 8.59 0.08 -9.98
C CYS A 130 9.53 -0.57 -11.00
N PRO A 131 9.48 -1.89 -11.21
CA PRO A 131 10.29 -2.55 -12.22
C PRO A 131 10.02 -1.96 -13.60
N ALA A 132 11.07 -1.71 -14.39
CA ALA A 132 10.95 -1.03 -15.67
C ALA A 132 10.07 -1.81 -16.67
N GLU A 133 10.09 -3.14 -16.59
CA GLU A 133 9.28 -4.03 -17.42
C GLU A 133 7.76 -3.92 -17.17
N MET A 134 7.32 -3.24 -16.10
CA MET A 134 5.89 -3.05 -15.80
C MET A 134 5.22 -2.09 -16.77
N ALA A 135 5.92 -1.03 -17.19
CA ALA A 135 5.40 -0.08 -18.17
C ALA A 135 5.10 -0.80 -19.50
N ASP A 136 6.05 -1.62 -19.97
CA ASP A 136 5.90 -2.41 -21.19
C ASP A 136 4.80 -3.47 -21.10
N LEU A 137 4.56 -4.03 -19.91
CA LEU A 137 3.52 -5.02 -19.67
C LEU A 137 2.13 -4.39 -19.81
N PHE A 138 1.89 -3.23 -19.20
CA PHE A 138 0.58 -2.62 -19.15
C PHE A 138 0.27 -1.68 -20.31
N ASP A 139 1.27 -1.09 -20.99
CA ASP A 139 1.05 -0.25 -22.20
C ASP A 139 0.45 -1.05 -23.38
N ARG A 140 0.52 -2.39 -23.33
CA ARG A 140 -0.07 -3.29 -24.35
C ARG A 140 -1.57 -3.54 -24.13
N HIS A 141 -2.15 -3.07 -23.02
CA HIS A 141 -3.49 -3.44 -22.55
C HIS A 141 -4.31 -2.26 -22.02
#